data_AF-A0AAV7S550-F1
#
_entry.id   AF-A0AAV7S550-F1
#
_cell.length_a   1.000
_cell.length_b   1.000
_cell.length_c   1.000
_cell.angle_alpha   90.00
_cell.angle_beta   90.00
_cell.angle_gamma   90.00
#
_symmetry.space_group_name_H-M   'P 1'
#
loop_
_entity.id
_entity.type
_entity.pdbx_description
1 polymer ?
#
loop_
_entity_poly.entity_id
_entity_poly.type
_entity_poly.pdbx_seq_one_letter_code
_entity_poly.pdbx_strand_id
1 'polypeptide(L)'
;MSAIVVHAANSLALLGRYNKQLWSDISHSLDELPETNKSKTRKILLEGQHSSSEIIDCTIDIAAMGFRLLAGSAVLRRQGWLKATNLRPEVQTKILDLPYDGEALFGKHVDDALQRIQADTDTA
;
A
#
# COMPACT_ATOMS: atom_id res chain seq x y z
N MET A 1 10.00 6.30 -8.31
CA MET A 1 10.31 5.65 -7.01
C MET A 1 9.14 4.78 -6.54
N SER A 2 7.91 5.29 -6.50
CA SER A 2 6.72 4.52 -6.09
C SER A 2 6.36 3.31 -6.97
N ALA A 3 6.46 3.43 -8.30
CA ALA A 3 6.19 2.30 -9.22
C ALA A 3 7.14 1.10 -8.98
N ILE A 4 8.39 1.38 -8.60
CA ILE A 4 9.38 0.35 -8.26
C ILE A 4 8.99 -0.36 -6.96
N VAL A 5 8.50 0.38 -5.95
CA VAL A 5 8.06 -0.19 -4.68
C VAL A 5 6.84 -1.09 -4.87
N VAL A 6 5.84 -0.66 -5.65
CA VAL A 6 4.66 -1.47 -5.96
C VAL A 6 5.04 -2.74 -6.75
N HIS A 7 5.93 -2.60 -7.73
CA HIS A 7 6.43 -3.75 -8.49
C HIS A 7 7.20 -4.74 -7.62
N ALA A 8 8.13 -4.25 -6.79
CA ALA A 8 8.88 -5.07 -5.85
C ALA A 8 7.96 -5.79 -4.86
N ALA A 9 6.96 -5.08 -4.33
CA ALA A 9 5.94 -5.67 -3.49
C ALA A 9 5.21 -6.81 -4.24
N ASN A 10 4.69 -6.57 -5.45
CA ASN A 10 4.02 -7.62 -6.20
C ASN A 10 4.90 -8.87 -6.42
N SER A 11 6.18 -8.68 -6.76
CA SER A 11 7.14 -9.78 -6.90
C SER A 11 7.34 -10.56 -5.58
N LEU A 12 7.45 -9.87 -4.45
CA LEU A 12 7.60 -10.51 -3.14
C LEU A 12 6.33 -11.25 -2.70
N ALA A 13 5.14 -10.74 -3.01
CA ALA A 13 3.89 -11.45 -2.76
C ALA A 13 3.80 -12.76 -3.55
N LEU A 14 4.22 -12.74 -4.82
CA LEU A 14 4.27 -13.94 -5.65
C LEU A 14 5.25 -14.97 -5.08
N LEU A 15 6.45 -14.52 -4.68
CA LEU A 15 7.47 -15.38 -4.07
C LEU A 15 6.99 -15.97 -2.73
N GLY A 16 6.38 -15.16 -1.86
CA GLY A 16 5.84 -15.62 -0.57
C GLY A 16 4.73 -16.65 -0.74
N ARG A 17 3.81 -16.44 -1.69
CA ARG A 17 2.78 -17.43 -2.03
C ARG A 17 3.36 -18.72 -2.57
N TYR A 18 4.32 -18.64 -3.49
CA TYR A 18 5.00 -19.80 -4.04
C TYR A 18 5.73 -20.60 -2.95
N ASN A 19 6.51 -19.94 -2.08
CA ASN A 19 7.19 -20.59 -0.97
C ASN A 19 6.20 -21.25 -0.01
N LYS A 20 5.09 -20.58 0.32
CA LYS A 20 4.05 -21.16 1.18
C LYS A 20 3.47 -22.43 0.57
N GLN A 21 3.20 -22.43 -0.73
CA GLN A 21 2.72 -23.62 -1.44
C GLN A 21 3.77 -24.73 -1.44
N LEU A 22 5.03 -24.40 -1.75
CA LEU A 22 6.12 -25.36 -1.73
C LEU A 22 6.27 -26.06 -0.36
N TRP A 23 6.19 -25.29 0.73
CA TRP A 23 6.20 -25.87 2.07
C TRP A 23 4.94 -26.70 2.34
N SER A 24 3.77 -26.34 1.81
CA SER A 24 2.59 -27.21 1.88
C SER A 24 2.81 -28.54 1.15
N ASP A 25 3.42 -28.50 -0.04
CA ASP A 25 3.67 -29.69 -0.85
C ASP A 25 4.65 -30.63 -0.16
N ILE A 26 5.74 -30.11 0.42
CA ILE A 26 6.71 -30.89 1.21
C ILE A 26 6.05 -31.51 2.45
N SER A 27 5.01 -30.87 3.00
CA SER A 27 4.31 -31.39 4.19
C SER A 27 3.62 -32.72 3.93
N HIS A 28 3.19 -32.96 2.69
CA HIS A 28 2.56 -34.21 2.29
C HIS A 28 3.54 -35.39 2.24
N SER A 29 4.83 -35.13 1.99
CA SER A 29 5.89 -36.14 2.03
C SER A 29 6.45 -36.40 3.43
N LEU A 30 5.93 -35.72 4.47
CA LEU A 30 6.44 -35.86 5.83
C LEU A 30 6.26 -37.28 6.38
N ASP A 31 5.20 -37.98 5.97
CA ASP A 31 4.88 -39.32 6.47
C ASP A 31 5.81 -40.41 5.89
N GLU A 32 6.48 -40.12 4.77
CA GLU A 32 7.45 -41.01 4.11
C GLU A 32 8.83 -41.01 4.78
N LEU A 33 9.10 -40.04 5.67
CA LEU A 33 10.39 -39.91 6.34
C LEU A 33 10.56 -40.95 7.48
N PRO A 34 11.79 -41.32 7.83
CA PRO A 34 12.06 -42.08 9.04
C PRO A 34 11.58 -41.32 10.30
N GLU A 35 10.99 -42.03 11.27
CA GLU A 35 10.46 -41.44 12.51
C GLU A 35 11.46 -40.54 13.25
N THR A 36 12.74 -40.93 13.24
CA THR A 36 13.84 -40.15 13.84
C THR A 36 13.95 -38.72 13.30
N ASN A 37 13.55 -38.51 12.03
CA ASN A 37 13.66 -37.23 11.34
C ASN A 37 12.34 -36.46 11.27
N LYS A 38 11.18 -37.14 11.39
CA LYS A 38 9.85 -36.52 11.24
C LYS A 38 9.63 -35.30 12.13
N SER A 39 10.00 -35.39 13.40
CA SER A 39 9.84 -34.28 14.37
C SER A 39 10.65 -33.05 13.97
N LYS A 40 11.92 -33.24 13.58
CA LYS A 40 12.79 -32.15 13.15
C LYS A 40 12.31 -31.52 11.86
N THR A 41 11.94 -32.33 10.86
CA THR A 41 11.44 -31.84 9.58
C THR A 41 10.12 -31.08 9.75
N ARG A 42 9.21 -31.56 10.61
CA ARG A 42 7.95 -30.86 10.91
C ARG A 42 8.19 -29.45 11.45
N LYS A 43 9.19 -29.26 12.31
CA LYS A 43 9.53 -27.93 12.83
C LYS A 43 10.03 -27.00 11.71
N ILE A 44 10.93 -27.49 10.85
CA ILE A 44 11.45 -26.73 9.71
C ILE A 44 10.32 -26.32 8.76
N LEU A 45 9.39 -27.24 8.50
CA LEU A 45 8.22 -27.01 7.66
C LEU A 45 7.33 -25.89 8.20
N LEU A 46 6.99 -25.96 9.50
CA LEU A 46 6.16 -24.95 10.17
C LEU A 46 6.83 -23.58 10.13
N GLU A 47 8.14 -23.53 10.39
CA GLU A 47 8.93 -22.30 10.31
C GLU A 47 8.92 -21.72 8.89
N GLY A 48 9.09 -22.58 7.87
CA GLY A 48 9.03 -22.18 6.46
C GLY A 48 7.67 -21.60 6.06
N GLN A 49 6.57 -22.22 6.49
CA GLN A 49 5.22 -21.72 6.27
C GLN A 49 4.96 -20.39 6.99
N HIS A 50 5.48 -20.26 8.21
CA HIS A 50 5.38 -19.04 8.99
C HIS A 50 6.14 -17.89 8.30
N SER A 51 7.42 -18.08 7.99
CA SER A 51 8.25 -17.10 7.28
C SER A 51 7.66 -16.70 5.92
N SER A 52 7.07 -17.66 5.19
CA SER A 52 6.38 -17.35 3.92
C SER A 52 5.15 -16.47 4.10
N SER A 53 4.45 -16.59 5.23
CA SER A 53 3.31 -15.72 5.56
C SER A 53 3.81 -14.33 5.98
N GLU A 54 4.89 -14.24 6.76
CA GLU A 54 5.51 -12.95 7.11
C GLU A 54 6.00 -12.17 5.87
N ILE A 55 6.53 -12.86 4.86
CA ILE A 55 6.90 -12.24 3.58
C ILE A 55 5.70 -11.59 2.90
N ILE A 56 4.53 -12.25 2.93
CA ILE A 56 3.30 -11.73 2.34
C ILE A 56 2.81 -10.50 3.11
N ASP A 57 2.84 -10.54 4.44
CA ASP A 57 2.42 -9.43 5.29
C ASP A 57 3.36 -8.21 5.10
N CYS A 58 4.67 -8.44 5.14
CA CYS A 58 5.69 -7.42 4.87
C CYS A 58 5.50 -6.78 3.48
N THR A 59 5.09 -7.57 2.49
CA THR A 59 4.81 -7.07 1.15
C THR A 59 3.64 -6.07 1.13
N ILE A 60 2.58 -6.35 1.90
CA ILE A 60 1.43 -5.44 2.04
C ILE A 60 1.89 -4.12 2.66
N ASP A 61 2.74 -4.18 3.69
CA ASP A 61 3.30 -3.01 4.35
C ASP A 61 4.17 -2.18 3.40
N ILE A 62 5.04 -2.82 2.62
CA ILE A 62 5.87 -2.15 1.60
C ILE A 62 4.99 -1.43 0.57
N ALA A 63 3.94 -2.10 0.07
CA ALA A 63 3.00 -1.49 -0.87
C ALA A 63 2.31 -0.27 -0.24
N ALA A 64 1.83 -0.39 1.01
CA ALA A 64 1.20 0.68 1.75
C ALA A 64 2.15 1.88 1.97
N MET A 65 3.42 1.64 2.28
CA MET A 65 4.44 2.69 2.36
C MET A 65 4.62 3.41 1.02
N GLY A 66 4.64 2.66 -0.09
CA GLY A 66 4.70 3.22 -1.44
C GLY A 66 3.52 4.14 -1.75
N PHE A 67 2.30 3.74 -1.37
CA PHE A 67 1.09 4.56 -1.52
C PHE A 67 1.12 5.81 -0.63
N ARG A 68 1.56 5.70 0.62
CA ARG A 68 1.69 6.85 1.53
C ARG A 68 2.70 7.87 1.01
N LEU A 69 3.81 7.41 0.44
CA LEU A 69 4.81 8.29 -0.19
C LEU A 69 4.22 9.02 -1.41
N LEU A 70 3.44 8.31 -2.23
CA LEU A 70 2.72 8.93 -3.36
C LEU A 70 1.74 9.99 -2.89
N ALA A 71 0.89 9.67 -1.91
CA ALA A 71 -0.08 10.60 -1.35
C ALA A 71 0.61 11.84 -0.75
N GLY A 72 1.68 11.65 0.03
CA GLY A 72 2.48 12.75 0.57
C GLY A 72 3.10 13.63 -0.52
N SER A 73 3.60 13.01 -1.60
CA SER A 73 4.12 13.77 -2.75
C SER A 73 3.04 14.57 -3.47
N ALA A 74 1.80 14.04 -3.55
CA ALA A 74 0.66 14.77 -4.09
C ALA A 74 0.29 15.96 -3.20
N VAL A 75 0.27 15.78 -1.87
CA VAL A 75 0.03 16.87 -0.91
C VAL A 75 1.06 18.00 -1.07
N LEU A 76 2.36 17.67 -1.15
CA LEU A 76 3.42 18.67 -1.36
C LEU A 76 3.23 19.44 -2.67
N ARG A 77 2.87 18.75 -3.75
CA ARG A 77 2.58 19.38 -5.04
C ARG A 77 1.33 20.26 -4.97
N ARG A 78 0.26 19.83 -4.31
CA ARG A 78 -0.95 20.64 -4.09
C ARG A 78 -0.62 21.91 -3.32
N GLN A 79 0.16 21.82 -2.25
CA GLN A 79 0.59 22.97 -1.46
C GLN A 79 1.40 23.97 -2.31
N GLY A 80 2.34 23.48 -3.12
CA GLY A 80 3.11 24.34 -4.03
C GLY A 80 2.22 25.06 -5.04
N TRP A 81 1.27 24.34 -5.65
CA TRP A 81 0.29 24.92 -6.57
C TRP A 81 -0.60 25.95 -5.90
N LEU A 82 -1.20 25.62 -4.75
CA LEU A 82 -2.11 26.52 -4.03
C LEU A 82 -1.41 27.78 -3.53
N LYS A 83 -0.16 27.69 -3.09
CA LYS A 83 0.65 28.88 -2.73
C LYS A 83 0.88 29.84 -3.91
N ALA A 84 0.87 29.34 -5.14
CA ALA A 84 0.98 30.17 -6.34
C ALA A 84 -0.38 30.77 -6.77
N THR A 85 -1.49 30.39 -6.12
CA THR A 85 -2.81 30.94 -6.38
C THR A 85 -3.13 32.07 -5.39
N ASN A 86 -4.01 32.99 -5.81
CA ASN A 86 -4.53 34.05 -4.92
C ASN A 86 -5.74 33.58 -4.10
N LEU A 87 -5.87 32.28 -3.84
CA LEU A 87 -6.98 31.74 -3.05
C LEU A 87 -6.83 32.09 -1.56
N ARG A 88 -7.96 32.31 -0.89
CA ARG A 88 -7.98 32.52 0.57
C ARG A 88 -7.43 31.29 1.31
N PRO A 89 -6.71 31.45 2.44
CA PRO A 89 -6.13 30.33 3.18
C PRO A 89 -7.15 29.24 3.55
N GLU A 90 -8.37 29.63 3.90
CA GLU A 90 -9.45 28.71 4.29
C GLU A 90 -9.87 27.81 3.11
N VAL A 91 -9.90 28.38 1.91
CA VAL A 91 -10.19 27.66 0.67
C VAL A 91 -9.04 26.74 0.31
N GLN A 92 -7.78 27.19 0.48
CA GLN A 92 -6.61 26.35 0.25
C GLN A 92 -6.60 25.11 1.15
N THR A 93 -6.91 25.26 2.45
CA THR A 93 -7.01 24.13 3.39
C THR A 93 -8.09 23.14 2.97
N LYS A 94 -9.31 23.61 2.65
CA LYS A 94 -10.39 22.72 2.20
C LYS A 94 -10.04 21.94 0.92
N ILE A 95 -9.27 22.55 0.00
CA ILE A 95 -8.79 21.87 -1.21
C ILE A 95 -7.68 20.84 -0.90
N LEU A 96 -6.79 21.13 0.07
CA LEU A 96 -5.74 20.20 0.47
C LEU A 96 -6.30 18.91 1.05
N ASP A 97 -7.40 19.01 1.81
CA ASP A 97 -8.06 17.89 2.47
C ASP A 97 -8.87 16.99 1.52
N LEU A 98 -8.99 17.36 0.24
CA LEU A 98 -9.67 16.52 -0.74
C LEU A 98 -8.96 15.16 -0.90
N PRO A 99 -9.68 14.06 -1.13
CA PRO A 99 -9.04 12.77 -1.38
C PRO A 99 -8.17 12.83 -2.65
N TYR A 100 -7.10 12.04 -2.68
CA TYR A 100 -6.29 11.83 -3.88
C TYR A 100 -6.78 10.56 -4.59
N ASP A 101 -7.24 10.69 -5.82
CA ASP A 101 -7.80 9.58 -6.61
C ASP A 101 -6.75 8.84 -7.46
N GLY A 102 -5.51 9.32 -7.47
CA GLY A 102 -4.41 8.71 -8.21
C GLY A 102 -4.28 9.18 -9.66
N GLU A 103 -5.26 9.89 -10.21
CA GLU A 103 -5.28 10.31 -11.62
C GLU A 103 -4.90 11.78 -11.78
N ALA A 104 -5.47 12.65 -10.97
CA ALA A 104 -5.25 14.09 -11.05
C ALA A 104 -4.77 14.65 -9.71
N LEU A 105 -3.99 15.74 -9.75
CA LEU A 105 -3.44 16.33 -8.54
C LEU A 105 -4.53 16.66 -7.51
N PHE A 106 -5.64 17.25 -7.92
CA PHE A 106 -6.78 17.59 -7.04
C PHE A 106 -7.97 16.64 -7.16
N GLY A 107 -7.85 15.60 -7.99
CA GLY A 107 -8.90 14.65 -8.32
C GLY A 107 -9.97 15.17 -9.26
N LYS A 108 -10.76 14.24 -9.82
CA LYS A 108 -11.78 14.51 -10.86
C LYS A 108 -12.98 15.36 -10.43
N HIS A 109 -13.24 15.47 -9.13
CA HIS A 109 -14.36 16.22 -8.56
C HIS A 109 -13.94 17.53 -7.89
N VAL A 110 -12.74 18.03 -8.20
CA VAL A 110 -12.25 19.28 -7.61
C VAL A 110 -13.17 20.46 -7.95
N ASP A 111 -13.73 20.50 -9.16
CA ASP A 111 -14.62 21.59 -9.59
C ASP A 111 -15.92 21.60 -8.78
N ASP A 112 -16.51 20.42 -8.56
CA ASP A 112 -17.69 20.26 -7.70
C ASP A 112 -17.38 20.69 -6.25
N ALA A 113 -16.20 20.33 -5.75
CA ALA A 113 -15.75 20.72 -4.42
C ALA A 113 -15.50 22.23 -4.31
N LEU A 114 -14.89 22.85 -5.32
CA LEU A 114 -14.66 24.29 -5.38
C LEU A 114 -15.97 25.07 -5.37
N GLN A 115 -16.98 24.64 -6.13
CA GLN A 115 -18.30 25.25 -6.14
C GLN A 115 -18.97 25.21 -4.76
N ARG A 116 -18.88 24.06 -4.07
CA ARG A 116 -19.40 23.93 -2.68
C ARG A 116 -18.64 24.82 -1.70
N ILE A 117 -17.31 24.84 -1.81
CA ILE A 117 -16.46 25.66 -0.94
C ILE A 117 -16.77 27.15 -1.14
N GLN A 118 -16.99 27.60 -2.38
CA GLN A 118 -17.39 28.98 -2.68
C GLN A 118 -18.76 29.29 -2.08
N ALA A 119 -19.77 28.45 -2.30
CA ALA A 119 -21.12 28.63 -1.76
C ALA A 119 -21.13 28.74 -0.22
N ASP A 120 -20.40 27.87 0.48
CA ASP A 120 -20.28 27.91 1.94
C ASP A 120 -19.62 29.21 2.44
N THR A 121 -18.69 29.77 1.67
CA THR A 121 -17.95 30.98 2.08
C THR A 121 -18.70 32.27 1.73
N ASP A 122 -19.71 32.22 0.87
CA ASP A 122 -20.59 33.35 0.55
C ASP A 122 -21.81 33.42 1.52
N THR A 123 -22.10 32.32 2.22
CA THR A 123 -23.16 32.23 3.24
C THR A 123 -22.69 32.48 4.69
N ALA A 124 -21.39 32.67 4.91
CA ALA A 124 -20.77 32.88 6.22
C ALA A 124 -20.25 34.32 6.36
#